data_AF-G5K5Y0-F1
#
_entry.id   AF-G5K5Y0-F1
#
_cell.length_a   1.000
_cell.length_b   1.000
_cell.length_c   1.000
_cell.angle_alpha   90.00
_cell.angle_beta   90.00
_cell.angle_gamma   90.00
#
_symmetry.space_group_name_H-M   'P 1'
#
loop_
_entity.id
_entity.type
_entity.pdbx_description
1 polymer ?
#
loop_
_entity_poly.entity_id
_entity_poly.type
_entity_poly.pdbx_seq_one_letter_code
_entity_poly.pdbx_strand_id
1 'polypeptide(L)' 'MRLTSTTGKLNINKASLSELQEISGIGAKRAQDIIDTRDSRGGFKKLEDLKEVSGIGEKTLERLKEAIRLD' A
#
# COMPACT_ATOMS: atom_id res chain seq x y z
N MET A 1 -21.82 16.15 6.67
CA MET A 1 -20.62 15.99 7.52
C MET A 1 -19.47 15.55 6.61
N ARG A 2 -18.38 16.31 6.53
CA ARG A 2 -17.22 16.02 5.66
C ARG A 2 -16.41 14.86 6.27
N LEU A 3 -16.09 13.85 5.47
CA LEU A 3 -15.01 12.90 5.75
C LEU A 3 -14.00 13.02 4.61
N THR A 4 -13.34 14.17 4.53
CA THR A 4 -12.14 14.31 3.70
C THR A 4 -11.02 13.63 4.48
N SER A 5 -10.71 12.38 4.12
CA SER A 5 -9.55 11.66 4.63
C SER A 5 -8.28 12.33 4.11
N THR A 6 -7.93 13.50 4.67
CA THR A 6 -6.65 14.18 4.47
C THR A 6 -5.64 13.65 5.49
N THR A 7 -5.59 12.34 5.67
CA THR A 7 -4.54 11.70 6.46
C THR A 7 -3.40 11.44 5.51
N GLY A 8 -2.27 12.13 5.71
CA GLY A 8 -1.13 12.14 4.79
C GLY A 8 -0.74 10.74 4.31
N LYS A 9 -0.28 10.67 3.06
CA LYS A 9 0.09 9.43 2.39
C LYS A 9 0.88 8.50 3.31
N LEU A 10 0.42 7.26 3.41
CA LEU A 10 1.00 6.24 4.26
C LEU A 10 2.32 5.74 3.64
N ASN A 11 3.37 5.64 4.43
CA ASN A 11 4.66 5.22 3.90
C ASN A 11 4.67 3.70 3.69
N ILE A 12 4.68 3.24 2.45
CA ILE A 12 4.57 1.81 2.13
C ILE A 12 5.71 0.95 2.72
N ASN A 13 6.90 1.54 2.85
CA ASN A 13 8.08 0.86 3.40
C ASN A 13 8.06 0.79 4.93
N LYS A 14 7.31 1.67 5.60
CA LYS A 14 7.21 1.74 7.06
C LYS A 14 5.85 1.29 7.61
N ALA A 15 4.85 1.16 6.73
CA ALA A 15 3.47 0.83 7.06
C ALA A 15 3.37 -0.46 7.88
N SER A 16 2.51 -0.45 8.88
CA SER A 16 2.11 -1.66 9.61
C SER A 16 1.04 -2.43 8.83
N LEU A 17 0.87 -3.72 9.15
CA LEU A 17 -0.18 -4.55 8.53
C LEU A 17 -1.58 -3.96 8.71
N SER A 18 -1.90 -3.43 9.89
CA SER A 18 -3.19 -2.77 10.15
C SER A 18 -3.36 -1.49 9.33
N GLU A 19 -2.31 -0.66 9.24
CA GLU A 19 -2.32 0.56 8.43
C GLU A 19 -2.56 0.28 6.94
N LEU A 20 -1.95 -0.78 6.40
CA LEU A 20 -2.19 -1.21 5.02
C LEU A 20 -3.63 -1.69 4.82
N GLN A 21 -4.23 -2.33 5.83
CA GLN A 21 -5.62 -2.79 5.78
C GLN A 21 -6.64 -1.65 5.87
N GLU A 22 -6.26 -0.48 6.39
CA GLU A 22 -7.14 0.69 6.36
C GLU A 22 -7.30 1.24 4.93
N ILE A 23 -6.44 0.84 4.00
CA ILE A 23 -6.53 1.26 2.61
C ILE A 23 -7.64 0.51 1.90
N SER A 24 -8.62 1.26 1.39
CA SER A 24 -9.77 0.71 0.66
C SER A 24 -9.33 -0.16 -0.53
N GLY A 25 -9.61 -1.47 -0.45
CA GLY A 25 -9.23 -2.46 -1.46
C GLY A 25 -8.03 -3.34 -1.08
N ILE A 26 -7.36 -3.05 0.04
CA ILE A 26 -6.31 -3.88 0.62
C ILE A 26 -6.89 -4.65 1.81
N GLY A 27 -7.05 -5.96 1.63
CA GLY A 27 -7.39 -6.86 2.73
C GLY A 27 -6.14 -7.41 3.43
N ALA A 28 -6.35 -8.15 4.52
CA ALA A 28 -5.28 -8.76 5.31
C ALA A 28 -4.24 -9.53 4.47
N LYS A 29 -4.70 -10.29 3.46
CA LYS A 29 -3.81 -11.03 2.55
C LYS A 29 -2.87 -10.10 1.78
N ARG A 30 -3.43 -9.10 1.09
CA ARG A 30 -2.66 -8.10 0.34
C ARG A 30 -1.71 -7.31 1.24
N ALA A 31 -2.15 -6.91 2.42
CA ALA A 31 -1.30 -6.23 3.39
C ALA A 31 -0.10 -7.09 3.78
N GLN A 32 -0.31 -8.39 4.00
CA GLN A 32 0.77 -9.32 4.29
C GLN A 32 1.71 -9.51 3.10
N ASP A 33 1.18 -9.70 1.89
CA ASP A 33 1.99 -9.83 0.66
C ASP A 33 2.85 -8.56 0.41
N ILE A 34 2.35 -7.36 0.71
CA ILE A 34 3.12 -6.11 0.63
C ILE A 34 4.31 -6.14 1.61
N ILE A 35 4.08 -6.60 2.84
CA ILE A 35 5.12 -6.70 3.88
C ILE A 35 6.17 -7.73 3.48
N ASP A 36 5.75 -8.89 3.00
CA ASP A 36 6.65 -9.95 2.52
C ASP A 36 7.49 -9.47 1.32
N THR A 37 6.83 -8.81 0.36
CA THR A 37 7.50 -8.27 -0.82
C THR A 37 8.55 -7.21 -0.46
N ARG A 38 8.24 -6.30 0.47
CA ARG A 38 9.25 -5.32 0.90
C ARG A 38 10.39 -5.95 1.70
N ASP A 39 10.13 -6.98 2.51
CA ASP A 39 11.17 -7.65 3.29
C ASP A 39 12.13 -8.40 2.34
N SER A 40 11.55 -9.17 1.41
CA SER A 40 12.27 -9.92 0.38
C SER A 40 13.09 -9.03 -0.56
N ARG A 41 12.59 -7.83 -0.91
CA ARG A 41 13.25 -6.90 -1.84
C ARG A 41 14.09 -5.82 -1.16
N GLY A 42 14.03 -5.69 0.16
CA GLY A 42 14.63 -4.59 0.91
C GLY A 42 13.91 -3.24 0.71
N GLY A 43 12.61 -3.27 0.36
CA GLY A 43 11.76 -2.09 0.18
C GLY A 43 11.27 -1.86 -1.25
N PHE A 44 10.23 -1.04 -1.37
CA PHE A 44 9.73 -0.51 -2.63
C PHE A 44 10.49 0.76 -3.01
N LYS A 45 10.97 0.84 -4.26
CA LYS A 45 11.66 2.01 -4.81
C LYS A 45 10.73 2.94 -5.58
N LYS A 46 9.69 2.38 -6.20
CA LYS A 46 8.63 3.11 -6.89
C LYS A 46 7.28 2.46 -6.55
N LEU A 47 6.20 3.22 -6.64
CA LEU A 47 4.85 2.71 -6.35
C LEU A 47 4.47 1.58 -7.31
N GLU A 48 5.02 1.57 -8.52
CA GLU A 48 4.76 0.53 -9.52
C GLU A 48 5.30 -0.85 -9.12
N ASP A 49 6.30 -0.93 -8.24
CA ASP A 49 6.78 -2.21 -7.70
C ASP A 49 5.69 -2.95 -6.91
N LEU A 50 4.62 -2.25 -6.48
CA LEU A 50 3.47 -2.90 -5.87
C LEU A 50 2.65 -3.75 -6.84
N LYS A 51 2.78 -3.57 -8.17
CA LYS A 51 2.12 -4.46 -9.16
C LYS A 51 2.64 -5.90 -9.09
N GLU A 52 3.81 -6.09 -8.51
CA GLU A 52 4.45 -7.39 -8.36
C GLU A 52 3.84 -8.19 -7.20
N VAL A 53 3.14 -7.48 -6.29
CA VAL A 53 2.43 -8.09 -5.18
C VAL A 53 1.17 -8.77 -5.71
N SER A 54 0.99 -10.04 -5.38
CA SER A 54 -0.10 -10.84 -5.90
C SER A 54 -1.47 -10.24 -5.54
N GLY A 55 -2.30 -10.01 -6.55
CA GLY A 55 -3.62 -9.41 -6.40
C GLY A 55 -3.65 -7.88 -6.32
N ILE A 56 -2.52 -7.19 -6.49
CA ILE A 56 -2.49 -5.73 -6.74
C ILE A 56 -2.49 -5.49 -8.25
N GLY A 57 -3.68 -5.32 -8.82
CA GLY A 57 -3.85 -4.91 -10.21
C GLY A 57 -3.75 -3.39 -10.39
N GLU A 58 -3.87 -2.93 -11.64
CA GLU A 58 -3.75 -1.51 -11.99
C GLU A 58 -4.74 -0.63 -11.22
N LYS A 59 -6.01 -1.02 -11.16
CA LYS A 59 -7.05 -0.28 -10.41
C LYS A 59 -6.74 -0.17 -8.92
N THR A 60 -6.19 -1.23 -8.33
CA THR A 60 -5.80 -1.23 -6.91
C THR A 60 -4.60 -0.32 -6.72
N LEU A 61 -3.60 -0.40 -7.61
CA LEU A 61 -2.44 0.47 -7.56
C LEU A 61 -2.82 1.94 -7.68
N GLU A 62 -3.72 2.32 -8.58
CA GLU A 62 -4.14 3.72 -8.72
C GLU A 62 -4.70 4.28 -7.42
N ARG A 63 -5.58 3.52 -6.75
CA ARG A 63 -6.09 3.88 -5.41
C ARG A 63 -5.00 3.94 -4.36
N LEU A 64 -4.08 2.98 -4.38
CA LEU A 64 -2.95 2.95 -3.48
C LEU A 64 -2.09 4.21 -3.65
N LYS A 65 -1.79 4.64 -4.88
CA LYS A 65 -0.98 5.84 -5.17
C LYS A 65 -1.56 7.14 -4.57
N GLU A 66 -2.86 7.19 -4.36
CA GLU A 66 -3.54 8.30 -3.67
C GLU A 66 -3.35 8.21 -2.15
N ALA A 67 -3.34 7.00 -1.59
CA ALA A 67 -3.25 6.72 -0.15
C ALA A 67 -1.83 6.54 0.39
N ILE A 68 -0.83 6.24 -0.46
CA ILE A 68 0.53 5.86 -0.03
C ILE A 68 1.62 6.71 -0.70
N ARG A 69 2.80 6.73 -0.09
CA ARG A 69 4.02 7.37 -0.59
C ARG A 69 5.25 6.51 -0.35
N LEU A 70 6.31 6.89 -1.04
CA LEU A 70 7.68 6.49 -0.75
C LEU A 70 8.30 7.61 0.12
N ASP A 71 9.20 7.24 1.04
CA ASP A 71 10.03 8.22 1.75
C ASP A 71 11.15 8.71 0.85
#